data_AF-A0A815ADY7-F1
#
_entry.id   AF-A0A815ADY7-F1
#
_cell.length_a   1.000
_cell.length_b   1.000
_cell.length_c   1.000
_cell.angle_alpha   90.00
_cell.angle_beta   90.00
_cell.angle_gamma   90.00
#
_symmetry.space_group_name_H-M   'P 1'
#
loop_
_entity.id
_entity.type
_entity.pdbx_description
1 polymer ?
#
loop_
_entity_poly.entity_id
_entity_poly.type
_entity_poly.pdbx_seq_one_letter_code
_entity_poly.pdbx_strand_id
1 'polypeptide(L)'
;MQILFYLLLFILRNHLITCVQPLFPPQIVFSGNDDEIVAIDEINQRAFITYSLNPPMKQIAYVMNHFPYAIPDSPESKYYVQLSNRSPVNLCTYGTYWAFGGSPFNYFPTHWTNENSFTIKNYINPDNNFIHSNDSSKDEDYWYTNVTCTVDSGEIYPCKEIYFQKNTDIPIRLTEVRHVAWSVIQVITNLTIITIGKPDDKYFDSIPKNWSIACRDINLGLTYNPTSAKIDLNQSVEIQVWLSTPPHRINGNDTVRIQWISKDCPDCFTYSPEQLFFSSQNFQEKQTLTITRVKKGLLISMIVPIFYGGGFDLVTPSSFPLYIQ
;
A
#
# COMPACT_ATOMS: atom_id res chain seq x y z
N MET A 1 55.13 -24.99 10.34
CA MET A 1 54.50 -23.88 11.08
C MET A 1 54.18 -22.67 10.22
N GLN A 2 55.11 -22.18 9.39
CA GLN A 2 54.90 -20.97 8.57
C GLN A 2 53.74 -21.06 7.57
N ILE A 3 53.57 -22.20 6.89
CA ILE A 3 52.47 -22.41 5.91
C ILE A 3 51.10 -22.38 6.60
N LEU A 4 50.98 -22.97 7.81
CA LEU A 4 49.74 -22.94 8.59
C LEU A 4 49.39 -21.52 9.03
N PHE A 5 50.38 -20.70 9.39
CA PHE A 5 50.18 -19.31 9.78
C PHE A 5 49.69 -18.44 8.61
N TYR A 6 50.24 -18.63 7.40
CA TYR A 6 49.75 -17.94 6.21
C TYR A 6 48.34 -18.39 5.79
N LEU A 7 48.02 -19.68 5.93
CA LEU A 7 46.68 -20.20 5.67
C LEU A 7 45.65 -19.66 6.67
N LEU A 8 46.04 -19.58 7.96
CA LEU A 8 45.20 -19.00 9.01
C LEU A 8 44.97 -17.50 8.77
N LEU A 9 46.01 -16.76 8.38
CA LEU A 9 45.90 -15.34 8.00
C LEU A 9 45.02 -15.13 6.76
N PHE A 10 45.08 -16.03 5.77
CA PHE A 10 44.24 -15.96 4.57
C PHE A 10 42.77 -16.26 4.89
N ILE A 11 42.51 -17.25 5.77
CA ILE A 11 41.17 -17.57 6.25
C ILE A 11 40.62 -16.46 7.15
N LEU A 12 41.43 -15.87 8.04
CA LEU A 12 41.05 -14.71 8.85
C LEU A 12 40.79 -13.46 8.00
N ARG A 13 41.59 -13.21 6.94
CA ARG A 13 41.32 -12.12 5.98
C ARG A 13 40.01 -12.33 5.24
N ASN A 14 39.71 -13.55 4.80
CA ASN A 14 38.46 -13.86 4.10
C ASN A 14 37.24 -13.87 5.04
N HIS A 15 37.41 -14.20 6.33
CA HIS A 15 36.36 -14.08 7.34
C HIS A 15 36.14 -12.64 7.85
N LEU A 16 37.13 -11.75 7.72
CA LEU A 16 37.00 -10.33 8.08
C LEU A 16 36.44 -9.46 6.94
N ILE A 17 36.22 -9.99 5.74
CA ILE A 17 35.38 -9.35 4.71
C ILE A 17 33.92 -9.78 4.97
N THR A 18 33.40 -9.47 6.15
CA THR A 18 31.96 -9.32 6.32
C THR A 18 31.59 -7.96 5.72
N CYS A 19 31.30 -7.94 4.41
CA CYS A 19 30.60 -6.82 3.76
C CYS A 19 29.25 -6.62 4.46
N VAL A 20 29.20 -5.78 5.50
CA VAL A 20 27.94 -5.39 6.16
C VAL A 20 27.85 -3.88 6.15
N GLN A 21 27.73 -3.35 4.92
CA GLN A 21 27.12 -2.10 4.48
C GLN A 21 26.81 -2.35 2.99
N PRO A 22 25.65 -1.91 2.45
CA PRO A 22 25.03 -0.61 2.68
C PRO A 22 23.58 -0.70 3.20
N LEU A 23 23.40 -1.03 4.47
CA LEU A 23 22.08 -1.04 5.10
C LEU A 23 21.85 0.26 5.86
N PHE A 24 20.65 0.83 5.75
CA PHE A 24 20.25 1.96 6.60
C PHE A 24 20.17 1.50 8.06
N PRO A 25 20.35 2.39 9.04
CA PRO A 25 20.02 2.08 10.44
C PRO A 25 18.56 1.60 10.56
N PRO A 26 18.28 0.56 11.37
CA PRO A 26 16.93 -0.02 11.51
C PRO A 26 15.91 0.95 12.14
N GLN A 27 16.40 1.99 12.81
CA GLN A 27 15.59 3.08 13.33
C GLN A 27 16.21 4.40 12.87
N ILE A 28 15.48 5.13 12.03
CA ILE A 28 16.00 6.34 11.39
C ILE A 28 14.86 7.28 10.99
N VAL A 29 15.14 8.57 11.03
CA VAL A 29 14.33 9.62 10.45
C VAL A 29 15.21 10.43 9.52
N PHE A 30 14.75 10.62 8.29
CA PHE A 30 15.44 11.41 7.29
C PHE A 30 14.46 12.17 6.42
N SER A 31 14.96 13.21 5.76
CA SER A 31 14.25 13.87 4.67
C SER A 31 14.94 13.61 3.33
N GLY A 32 14.13 13.40 2.30
CA GLY A 32 14.58 13.33 0.91
C GLY A 32 14.49 14.70 0.22
N ASN A 33 14.56 14.68 -1.11
CA ASN A 33 14.22 15.87 -1.91
C ASN A 33 12.73 16.24 -1.71
N ASP A 34 12.35 17.49 -1.99
CA ASP A 34 10.94 17.94 -2.09
C ASP A 34 10.06 17.83 -0.82
N ASP A 35 10.62 18.18 0.35
CA ASP A 35 9.93 18.17 1.66
C ASP A 35 9.43 16.79 2.11
N GLU A 36 9.95 15.71 1.52
CA GLU A 36 9.66 14.36 1.97
C GLU A 36 10.31 14.10 3.33
N ILE A 37 9.55 13.57 4.30
CA ILE A 37 10.07 13.07 5.57
C ILE A 37 9.66 11.61 5.72
N VAL A 38 10.64 10.76 6.00
CA VAL A 38 10.45 9.33 6.25
C VAL A 38 10.93 9.02 7.66
N ALA A 39 10.11 8.33 8.44
CA ALA A 39 10.49 7.78 9.73
C ALA A 39 10.27 6.26 9.72
N ILE A 40 11.32 5.50 10.04
CA ILE A 40 11.33 4.04 10.02
C ILE A 40 11.68 3.56 11.42
N ASP A 41 10.84 2.69 11.96
CA ASP A 41 11.06 2.01 13.22
C ASP A 41 10.90 0.50 12.97
N GLU A 42 11.94 -0.12 12.41
CA GLU A 42 11.95 -1.55 12.07
C GLU A 42 11.76 -2.42 13.32
N ILE A 43 12.26 -1.99 14.47
CA ILE A 43 12.15 -2.73 15.73
C ILE A 43 10.68 -2.81 16.18
N ASN A 44 9.95 -1.69 16.16
CA ASN A 44 8.54 -1.66 16.57
C ASN A 44 7.58 -1.93 15.40
N GLN A 45 8.11 -2.22 14.20
CA GLN A 45 7.34 -2.49 12.99
C GLN A 45 6.29 -1.39 12.70
N ARG A 46 6.77 -0.14 12.66
CA ARG A 46 5.99 1.03 12.21
C ARG A 46 6.83 1.96 11.32
N ALA A 47 6.21 2.58 10.32
CA ALA A 47 6.83 3.57 9.46
C ALA A 47 5.84 4.67 9.08
N PHE A 48 6.40 5.84 8.79
CA PHE A 48 5.68 7.06 8.43
C PHE A 48 6.37 7.71 7.24
N ILE A 49 5.58 8.28 6.35
CA ILE A 49 6.04 9.10 5.25
C ILE A 49 5.11 10.29 5.07
N THR A 50 5.68 11.47 4.83
CA THR A 50 4.94 12.64 4.37
C THR A 50 5.68 13.28 3.22
N TYR A 51 4.95 13.80 2.24
CA TYR A 51 5.51 14.57 1.15
C TYR A 51 4.49 15.57 0.59
N SER A 52 4.99 16.63 -0.02
CA SER A 52 4.17 17.66 -0.66
C SER A 52 3.66 17.15 -2.01
N LEU A 53 2.35 17.25 -2.25
CA LEU A 53 1.76 16.93 -3.56
C LEU A 53 1.72 18.18 -4.45
N ASN A 54 1.09 19.22 -3.94
CA ASN A 54 1.02 20.56 -4.51
C ASN A 54 0.71 21.49 -3.34
N PRO A 55 1.62 22.39 -2.93
CA PRO A 55 1.39 23.25 -1.77
C PRO A 55 0.02 23.95 -1.84
N PRO A 56 -0.79 23.93 -0.76
CA PRO A 56 -0.49 23.46 0.60
C PRO A 56 -0.83 21.97 0.87
N MET A 57 -1.17 21.18 -0.16
CA MET A 57 -1.58 19.78 0.00
C MET A 57 -0.41 18.86 0.32
N LYS A 58 -0.58 18.06 1.39
CA LYS A 58 0.36 17.02 1.80
C LYS A 58 -0.29 15.65 1.74
N GLN A 59 0.49 14.67 1.29
CA GLN A 59 0.19 13.27 1.48
C GLN A 59 0.90 12.79 2.73
N ILE A 60 0.16 12.17 3.64
CA ILE A 60 0.70 11.52 4.82
C ILE A 60 0.31 10.05 4.74
N ALA A 61 1.25 9.15 4.99
CA ALA A 61 0.96 7.73 5.09
C ALA A 61 1.70 7.08 6.27
N TYR A 62 1.06 6.05 6.81
CA TYR A 62 1.54 5.25 7.92
C TYR A 62 1.43 3.79 7.55
N VAL A 63 2.36 2.95 8.01
CA VAL A 63 2.22 1.51 7.98
C VAL A 63 2.69 0.91 9.29
N MET A 64 1.92 0.00 9.88
CA MET A 64 2.28 -0.64 11.15
C MET A 64 1.50 -1.94 11.40
N ASN A 65 2.11 -2.87 12.12
CA ASN A 65 1.49 -4.16 12.49
C ASN A 65 0.38 -4.03 13.55
N HIS A 66 0.58 -3.12 14.52
CA HIS A 66 -0.37 -2.85 15.59
C HIS A 66 -0.93 -1.44 15.41
N PHE A 67 -1.90 -1.30 14.52
CA PHE A 67 -2.46 0.02 14.21
C PHE A 67 -3.33 0.52 15.39
N PRO A 68 -3.04 1.69 15.98
CA PRO A 68 -3.75 2.16 17.16
C PRO A 68 -5.21 2.46 16.81
N TYR A 69 -6.12 2.26 17.76
CA TYR A 69 -7.56 2.52 17.57
C TYR A 69 -8.26 1.67 16.49
N ALA A 70 -7.64 0.55 16.08
CA ALA A 70 -8.32 -0.47 15.29
C ALA A 70 -9.54 -1.02 16.05
N ILE A 71 -10.60 -1.38 15.32
CA ILE A 71 -11.78 -1.99 15.91
C ILE A 71 -11.39 -3.38 16.45
N PRO A 72 -11.74 -3.74 17.70
CA PRO A 72 -11.46 -5.07 18.20
C PRO A 72 -12.02 -6.16 17.29
N ASP A 73 -11.28 -7.26 17.14
CA ASP A 73 -11.59 -8.42 16.29
C ASP A 73 -11.58 -8.19 14.77
N SER A 74 -11.46 -6.93 14.31
CA SER A 74 -11.35 -6.62 12.88
C SER A 74 -9.98 -7.02 12.31
N PRO A 75 -9.84 -7.18 10.99
CA PRO A 75 -8.55 -7.48 10.37
C PRO A 75 -7.46 -6.46 10.74
N GLU A 76 -7.83 -5.18 10.82
CA GLU A 76 -6.95 -4.06 11.18
C GLU A 76 -6.32 -4.20 12.57
N SER A 77 -6.96 -4.94 13.47
CA SER A 77 -6.44 -5.19 14.83
C SER A 77 -5.40 -6.31 14.89
N LYS A 78 -5.27 -7.10 13.82
CA LYS A 78 -4.45 -8.34 13.78
C LYS A 78 -3.33 -8.29 12.76
N TYR A 79 -3.49 -7.47 11.72
CA TYR A 79 -2.60 -7.45 10.56
C TYR A 79 -2.07 -6.04 10.31
N TYR A 80 -1.06 -5.94 9.44
CA TYR A 80 -0.54 -4.65 9.02
C TYR A 80 -1.62 -3.83 8.32
N VAL A 81 -1.66 -2.55 8.67
CA VAL A 81 -2.50 -1.56 8.00
C VAL A 81 -1.61 -0.49 7.42
N GLN A 82 -1.84 -0.15 6.16
CA GLN A 82 -1.31 1.06 5.54
C GLN A 82 -2.42 2.10 5.43
N LEU A 83 -2.30 3.17 6.21
CA LEU A 83 -3.23 4.29 6.24
C LEU A 83 -2.66 5.45 5.42
N SER A 84 -3.49 6.08 4.61
CA SER A 84 -3.16 7.23 3.79
C SER A 84 -4.16 8.35 4.04
N ASN A 85 -3.67 9.54 4.31
CA ASN A 85 -4.48 10.73 4.52
C ASN A 85 -3.90 11.91 3.72
N ARG A 86 -4.77 12.57 2.95
CA ARG A 86 -4.44 13.77 2.20
C ARG A 86 -5.01 15.00 2.91
N SER A 87 -4.13 15.86 3.41
CA SER A 87 -4.49 17.11 4.07
C SER A 87 -4.32 18.30 3.10
N PRO A 88 -5.20 19.32 3.12
CA PRO A 88 -6.35 19.52 4.01
C PRO A 88 -7.69 18.95 3.49
N VAL A 89 -7.68 18.26 2.34
CA VAL A 89 -8.90 17.72 1.71
C VAL A 89 -9.56 16.63 2.55
N ASN A 90 -8.86 16.10 3.57
CA ASN A 90 -9.29 15.03 4.47
C ASN A 90 -9.77 13.79 3.71
N LEU A 91 -9.13 13.49 2.58
CA LEU A 91 -9.34 12.24 1.87
C LEU A 91 -8.48 11.18 2.55
N CYS A 92 -9.14 10.22 3.19
CA CYS A 92 -8.47 9.17 3.94
C CYS A 92 -8.89 7.79 3.44
N THR A 93 -7.91 6.93 3.22
CA THR A 93 -8.09 5.55 2.76
C THR A 93 -7.10 4.65 3.48
N TYR A 94 -7.46 3.40 3.72
CA TYR A 94 -6.55 2.41 4.27
C TYR A 94 -6.70 1.05 3.59
N GLY A 95 -5.65 0.26 3.66
CA GLY A 95 -5.65 -1.15 3.27
C GLY A 95 -5.00 -2.01 4.35
N THR A 96 -5.54 -3.22 4.53
CA THR A 96 -5.06 -4.22 5.49
C THR A 96 -4.40 -5.37 4.73
N TYR A 97 -3.20 -5.79 5.13
CA TYR A 97 -2.45 -6.87 4.47
C TYR A 97 -2.74 -8.23 5.12
N TRP A 98 -3.57 -9.04 4.48
CA TRP A 98 -4.04 -10.32 5.00
C TRP A 98 -4.52 -11.26 3.89
N ALA A 99 -5.03 -12.44 4.23
CA ALA A 99 -5.38 -13.47 3.24
C ALA A 99 -6.38 -13.02 2.15
N PHE A 100 -7.23 -12.03 2.44
CA PHE A 100 -8.25 -11.54 1.51
C PHE A 100 -8.01 -10.12 1.01
N GLY A 101 -6.96 -9.44 1.47
CA GLY A 101 -6.75 -8.03 1.14
C GLY A 101 -5.29 -7.63 1.15
N GLY A 102 -5.06 -6.44 0.64
CA GLY A 102 -3.74 -5.83 0.57
C GLY A 102 -3.88 -4.32 0.59
N SER A 103 -2.97 -3.66 -0.10
CA SER A 103 -3.16 -2.25 -0.43
C SER A 103 -2.83 -2.03 -1.90
N PRO A 104 -3.81 -1.68 -2.77
CA PRO A 104 -3.56 -1.31 -4.17
C PRO A 104 -2.69 -0.06 -4.32
N PHE A 105 -2.54 0.74 -3.27
CA PHE A 105 -1.53 1.78 -3.21
C PHE A 105 -0.39 1.33 -2.29
N ASN A 106 0.85 1.71 -2.58
CA ASN A 106 1.98 1.49 -1.69
C ASN A 106 2.80 2.77 -1.62
N TYR A 107 2.95 3.30 -0.41
CA TYR A 107 3.75 4.52 -0.15
C TYR A 107 5.14 4.20 0.39
N PHE A 108 5.40 2.93 0.72
CA PHE A 108 6.63 2.47 1.35
C PHE A 108 7.43 1.61 0.37
N PRO A 109 8.69 1.26 0.66
CA PRO A 109 9.49 0.43 -0.23
C PRO A 109 8.78 -0.85 -0.65
N THR A 110 8.76 -1.14 -1.95
CA THR A 110 7.97 -2.24 -2.52
C THR A 110 8.43 -3.62 -2.06
N HIS A 111 9.71 -3.78 -1.67
CA HIS A 111 10.24 -5.03 -1.12
C HIS A 111 9.78 -5.32 0.32
N TRP A 112 9.03 -4.41 0.95
CA TRP A 112 8.41 -4.65 2.26
C TRP A 112 7.09 -5.41 2.16
N THR A 113 6.52 -5.56 0.96
CA THR A 113 5.21 -6.17 0.75
C THR A 113 5.25 -7.27 -0.31
N ASN A 114 4.32 -8.23 -0.20
CA ASN A 114 4.08 -9.28 -1.20
C ASN A 114 2.57 -9.44 -1.48
N GLU A 115 1.90 -8.32 -1.77
CA GLU A 115 0.45 -8.16 -1.98
C GLU A 115 -0.38 -8.32 -0.69
N ASN A 116 -0.27 -9.48 -0.04
CA ASN A 116 -1.15 -9.87 1.08
C ASN A 116 -0.44 -9.92 2.45
N SER A 117 0.86 -9.62 2.49
CA SER A 117 1.58 -9.42 3.75
C SER A 117 2.51 -8.22 3.64
N PHE A 118 2.93 -7.74 4.81
CA PHE A 118 3.83 -6.61 4.96
C PHE A 118 4.83 -6.92 6.07
N THR A 119 6.07 -6.49 5.89
CA THR A 119 7.09 -6.53 6.93
C THR A 119 8.02 -5.37 6.68
N ILE A 120 8.14 -4.47 7.66
CA ILE A 120 9.09 -3.37 7.60
C ILE A 120 10.47 -3.98 7.79
N LYS A 121 11.33 -3.72 6.81
CA LYS A 121 12.73 -4.16 6.76
C LYS A 121 13.59 -2.94 6.50
N ASN A 122 14.86 -3.16 6.20
CA ASN A 122 15.74 -2.10 5.74
C ASN A 122 15.13 -1.29 4.58
N TYR A 123 15.35 0.02 4.59
CA TYR A 123 14.86 0.92 3.52
C TYR A 123 15.42 0.54 2.15
N ILE A 124 16.62 -0.01 2.10
CA ILE A 124 17.24 -0.53 0.89
C ILE A 124 16.88 -2.00 0.73
N ASN A 125 16.58 -2.43 -0.51
CA ASN A 125 16.36 -3.85 -0.79
C ASN A 125 17.72 -4.60 -0.78
N PRO A 126 17.92 -5.58 0.14
CA PRO A 126 19.15 -6.37 0.21
C PRO A 126 19.33 -7.36 -0.94
N ASP A 127 18.31 -7.61 -1.78
CA ASP A 127 18.39 -8.60 -2.88
C ASP A 127 19.42 -8.24 -3.96
N ASN A 128 19.91 -6.99 -3.97
CA ASN A 128 20.99 -6.59 -4.86
C ASN A 128 22.34 -6.80 -4.18
N ASN A 129 23.25 -7.52 -4.86
CA ASN A 129 24.63 -7.60 -4.42
C ASN A 129 25.32 -6.25 -4.60
N PHE A 130 25.56 -5.56 -3.50
CA PHE A 130 26.29 -4.30 -3.47
C PHE A 130 27.79 -4.54 -3.39
N ILE A 131 28.54 -3.81 -4.20
CA ILE A 131 30.00 -3.79 -4.21
C ILE A 131 30.43 -2.47 -3.57
N HIS A 132 31.22 -2.56 -2.49
CA HIS A 132 31.88 -1.38 -1.92
C HIS A 132 32.96 -0.91 -2.88
N SER A 133 33.01 0.38 -3.15
CA SER A 133 34.02 0.91 -4.05
C SER A 133 35.38 1.12 -3.39
N ASN A 134 36.42 0.82 -4.16
CA ASN A 134 37.80 1.12 -3.80
C ASN A 134 38.18 2.59 -4.07
N ASP A 135 37.39 3.30 -4.87
CA ASP A 135 37.60 4.72 -5.23
C ASP A 135 36.80 5.66 -4.31
N SER A 136 36.52 5.24 -3.08
CA SER A 136 35.77 6.05 -2.11
C SER A 136 36.45 7.41 -1.89
N SER A 137 35.65 8.48 -1.91
CA SER A 137 36.16 9.83 -1.72
C SER A 137 36.71 9.99 -0.28
N LYS A 138 37.37 11.12 -0.01
CA LYS A 138 37.85 11.42 1.35
C LYS A 138 36.71 11.53 2.37
N ASP A 139 35.52 11.89 1.90
CA ASP A 139 34.40 12.32 2.74
C ASP A 139 33.22 11.33 2.71
N GLU A 140 33.22 10.38 1.76
CA GLU A 140 32.10 9.46 1.53
C GLU A 140 32.59 8.03 1.28
N ASP A 141 31.84 7.06 1.81
CA ASP A 141 31.91 5.67 1.36
C ASP A 141 30.75 5.41 0.40
N TYR A 142 30.98 4.63 -0.67
CA TYR A 142 29.95 4.37 -1.67
C TYR A 142 29.89 2.91 -2.09
N TRP A 143 28.67 2.44 -2.28
CA TRP A 143 28.34 1.11 -2.77
C TRP A 143 27.50 1.22 -4.03
N TYR A 144 27.68 0.29 -4.94
CA TYR A 144 26.90 0.21 -6.17
C TYR A 144 26.46 -1.22 -6.44
N THR A 145 25.33 -1.39 -7.12
CA THR A 145 24.85 -2.71 -7.51
C THR A 145 25.73 -3.29 -8.60
N ASN A 146 25.99 -4.59 -8.56
CA ASN A 146 26.69 -5.29 -9.65
C ASN A 146 25.86 -5.37 -10.95
N VAL A 147 24.56 -5.06 -10.89
CA VAL A 147 23.66 -4.94 -12.04
C VAL A 147 23.72 -3.52 -12.60
N THR A 148 23.81 -3.41 -13.92
CA THR A 148 23.78 -2.14 -14.65
C THR A 148 22.46 -1.95 -15.39
N CYS A 149 22.06 -0.69 -15.53
CA CYS A 149 20.84 -0.25 -16.18
C CYS A 149 21.19 0.81 -17.23
N THR A 150 20.52 0.75 -18.38
CA THR A 150 20.65 1.74 -19.45
C THR A 150 19.53 2.77 -19.32
N VAL A 151 19.89 4.05 -19.33
CA VAL A 151 18.92 5.17 -19.39
C VAL A 151 18.59 5.51 -20.84
N ASP A 152 17.55 6.31 -21.08
CA ASP A 152 17.09 6.64 -22.44
C ASP A 152 18.14 7.39 -23.29
N SER A 153 19.09 8.08 -22.65
CA SER A 153 20.24 8.71 -23.34
C SER A 153 21.22 7.68 -23.94
N GLY A 154 21.10 6.40 -23.58
CA GLY A 154 22.02 5.32 -23.95
C GLY A 154 23.19 5.12 -22.97
N GLU A 155 23.33 5.98 -21.96
CA GLU A 155 24.33 5.83 -20.91
C GLU A 155 24.01 4.63 -20.01
N ILE A 156 25.06 3.98 -19.48
CA ILE A 156 24.96 2.79 -18.64
C ILE A 156 25.48 3.14 -17.25
N TYR A 157 24.64 2.93 -16.23
CA TYR A 157 24.96 3.16 -14.83
C TYR A 157 24.74 1.88 -14.02
N PRO A 158 25.34 1.74 -12.82
CA PRO A 158 24.80 0.83 -11.83
C PRO A 158 23.31 1.14 -11.60
N CYS A 159 22.46 0.10 -11.49
CA CYS A 159 21.03 0.32 -11.29
C CYS A 159 20.73 1.07 -9.98
N LYS A 160 21.53 0.83 -8.92
CA LYS A 160 21.49 1.62 -7.68
C LYS A 160 22.89 1.89 -7.14
N GLU A 161 23.05 3.07 -6.53
CA GLU A 161 24.25 3.49 -5.82
C GLU A 161 23.83 4.16 -4.51
N ILE A 162 24.58 3.91 -3.43
CA ILE A 162 24.27 4.43 -2.10
C ILE A 162 25.55 4.98 -1.50
N TYR A 163 25.46 6.19 -0.96
CA TYR A 163 26.56 6.92 -0.37
C TYR A 163 26.30 7.13 1.12
N PHE A 164 27.33 6.92 1.91
CA PHE A 164 27.33 7.13 3.36
C PHE A 164 28.41 8.14 3.73
N GLN A 165 28.19 8.87 4.82
CA GLN A 165 29.26 9.65 5.42
C GLN A 165 30.41 8.72 5.83
N LYS A 166 31.66 9.13 5.55
CA LYS A 166 32.85 8.29 5.72
C LYS A 166 32.90 7.56 7.07
N ASN A 167 33.09 6.25 7.02
CA ASN A 167 33.21 5.33 8.16
C ASN A 167 31.98 5.38 9.11
N THR A 168 30.80 5.68 8.58
CA THR A 168 29.54 5.68 9.35
C THR A 168 28.45 4.91 8.61
N ASP A 169 27.34 4.64 9.29
CA ASP A 169 26.11 4.09 8.73
C ASP A 169 25.09 5.18 8.34
N ILE A 170 25.52 6.45 8.28
CA ILE A 170 24.67 7.61 7.98
C ILE A 170 24.54 7.76 6.46
N PRO A 171 23.38 7.45 5.86
CA PRO A 171 23.22 7.59 4.41
C PRO A 171 23.04 9.07 4.05
N ILE A 172 23.71 9.50 2.99
CA ILE A 172 23.73 10.92 2.56
C ILE A 172 23.17 11.10 1.15
N ARG A 173 23.20 10.06 0.32
CA ARG A 173 22.69 10.11 -1.05
C ARG A 173 22.32 8.71 -1.54
N LEU A 174 21.24 8.64 -2.30
CA LEU A 174 20.79 7.45 -3.01
C LEU A 174 20.63 7.81 -4.50
N THR A 175 21.26 7.05 -5.37
CA THR A 175 21.13 7.19 -6.81
C THR A 175 20.48 5.93 -7.38
N GLU A 176 19.43 6.07 -8.17
CA GLU A 176 18.70 4.94 -8.76
C GLU A 176 18.33 5.21 -10.22
N VAL A 177 18.49 4.22 -11.08
CA VAL A 177 17.91 4.25 -12.42
C VAL A 177 16.46 3.77 -12.32
N ARG A 178 15.51 4.66 -12.63
CA ARG A 178 14.07 4.33 -12.54
C ARG A 178 13.28 4.96 -13.68
N HIS A 179 12.14 4.36 -13.96
CA HIS A 179 11.17 4.91 -14.90
C HIS A 179 10.43 6.09 -14.24
N VAL A 180 10.58 7.29 -14.78
CA VAL A 180 9.88 8.49 -14.36
C VAL A 180 9.01 8.97 -15.51
N ALA A 181 7.69 8.93 -15.32
CA ALA A 181 6.69 9.19 -16.35
C ALA A 181 6.88 8.29 -17.59
N TRP A 182 7.48 8.79 -18.66
CA TRP A 182 7.70 8.09 -19.94
C TRP A 182 9.17 7.86 -20.25
N SER A 183 10.06 8.06 -19.27
CA SER A 183 11.50 8.01 -19.50
C SER A 183 12.23 7.20 -18.44
N VAL A 184 13.30 6.52 -18.83
CA VAL A 184 14.25 5.87 -17.92
C VAL A 184 15.41 6.83 -17.68
N ILE A 185 15.50 7.35 -16.46
CA ILE A 185 16.53 8.32 -16.06
C ILE A 185 17.22 7.89 -14.77
N GLN A 186 18.43 8.39 -14.55
CA GLN A 186 19.11 8.32 -13.26
C GLN A 186 18.54 9.42 -12.35
N VAL A 187 18.06 9.03 -11.17
CA VAL A 187 17.51 9.94 -10.17
C VAL A 187 18.41 9.95 -8.94
N ILE A 188 18.78 11.14 -8.49
CA ILE A 188 19.61 11.36 -7.31
C ILE A 188 18.74 11.94 -6.19
N THR A 189 18.71 11.25 -5.05
CA THR A 189 18.04 11.68 -3.84
C THR A 189 19.09 12.04 -2.79
N ASN A 190 19.16 13.32 -2.42
CA ASN A 190 20.02 13.74 -1.31
C ASN A 190 19.27 13.56 0.01
N LEU A 191 19.93 12.98 1.00
CA LEU A 191 19.32 12.61 2.26
C LEU A 191 19.85 13.51 3.36
N THR A 192 18.94 14.11 4.12
CA THR A 192 19.28 14.81 5.36
C THR A 192 18.80 13.97 6.54
N ILE A 193 19.74 13.46 7.33
CA ILE A 193 19.40 12.65 8.49
C ILE A 193 18.96 13.57 9.62
N ILE A 194 17.73 13.33 10.10
CA ILE A 194 17.13 14.09 11.19
C ILE A 194 17.52 13.43 12.51
N THR A 195 17.33 12.11 12.62
CA THR A 195 17.73 11.32 13.80
C THR A 195 18.04 9.87 13.43
N ILE A 196 19.00 9.27 14.14
CA ILE A 196 19.24 7.81 14.14
C ILE A 196 18.89 7.28 15.53
N GLY A 197 18.27 6.09 15.58
CA GLY A 197 17.64 5.54 16.78
C GLY A 197 16.12 5.70 16.75
N LYS A 198 15.44 5.30 17.84
CA LYS A 198 13.98 5.28 17.93
C LYS A 198 13.37 6.62 17.45
N PRO A 199 12.53 6.61 16.39
CA PRO A 199 11.83 7.81 15.96
C PRO A 199 10.93 8.38 17.07
N ASP A 200 10.81 9.70 17.09
CA ASP A 200 9.90 10.44 17.97
C ASP A 200 8.44 10.02 17.71
N ASP A 201 7.67 9.81 18.77
CA ASP A 201 6.28 9.34 18.66
C ASP A 201 5.39 10.38 17.93
N LYS A 202 5.81 11.65 17.83
CA LYS A 202 5.12 12.69 17.05
C LYS A 202 4.87 12.32 15.58
N TYR A 203 5.70 11.45 14.98
CA TYR A 203 5.51 10.98 13.60
C TYR A 203 4.33 10.01 13.47
N PHE A 204 3.83 9.48 14.59
CA PHE A 204 2.74 8.51 14.65
C PHE A 204 1.51 9.05 15.41
N ASP A 205 1.66 10.09 16.23
CA ASP A 205 0.59 10.66 17.05
C ASP A 205 -0.50 11.41 16.25
N SER A 206 -0.25 11.75 14.98
CA SER A 206 -1.20 12.43 14.10
C SER A 206 -2.26 11.51 13.47
N ILE A 207 -2.28 10.23 13.84
CA ILE A 207 -3.31 9.27 13.41
C ILE A 207 -4.65 9.61 14.10
N PRO A 208 -5.72 9.93 13.36
CA PRO A 208 -7.03 10.22 13.96
C PRO A 208 -7.58 9.02 14.73
N LYS A 209 -8.09 9.20 15.96
CA LYS A 209 -8.62 8.09 16.77
C LYS A 209 -9.80 7.33 16.14
N ASN A 210 -10.50 7.97 15.21
CA ASN A 210 -11.64 7.41 14.49
C ASN A 210 -11.29 7.00 13.05
N TRP A 211 -10.01 6.84 12.71
CA TRP A 211 -9.59 6.54 11.34
C TRP A 211 -10.29 5.28 10.78
N SER A 212 -10.49 4.24 11.58
CA SER A 212 -11.08 2.96 11.16
C SER A 212 -12.55 3.07 10.76
N ILE A 213 -13.24 4.15 11.17
CA ILE A 213 -14.63 4.43 10.81
C ILE A 213 -14.79 5.68 9.93
N ALA A 214 -13.73 6.49 9.78
CA ALA A 214 -13.75 7.73 9.00
C ALA A 214 -13.04 7.60 7.65
N CYS A 215 -12.12 6.64 7.55
CA CYS A 215 -11.33 6.38 6.34
C CYS A 215 -11.95 5.23 5.57
N ARG A 216 -11.91 5.32 4.24
CA ARG A 216 -12.42 4.26 3.37
C ARG A 216 -11.48 3.05 3.40
N ASP A 217 -12.02 1.89 3.73
CA ASP A 217 -11.35 0.62 3.46
C ASP A 217 -11.40 0.33 1.95
N ILE A 218 -10.22 0.20 1.34
CA ILE A 218 -10.10 -0.10 -0.09
C ILE A 218 -10.23 -1.58 -0.42
N ASN A 219 -10.16 -2.46 0.58
CA ASN A 219 -10.29 -3.89 0.42
C ASN A 219 -11.75 -4.33 0.37
N LEU A 220 -12.67 -3.53 0.93
CA LEU A 220 -14.11 -3.80 0.84
C LEU A 220 -14.60 -3.53 -0.60
N GLY A 221 -15.06 -4.59 -1.25
CA GLY A 221 -15.44 -4.55 -2.65
C GLY A 221 -16.62 -5.47 -2.98
N LEU A 222 -17.40 -5.04 -3.97
CA LEU A 222 -18.54 -5.75 -4.54
C LEU A 222 -18.25 -6.07 -6.01
N THR A 223 -18.52 -7.31 -6.44
CA THR A 223 -18.31 -7.75 -7.81
C THR A 223 -19.61 -8.22 -8.44
N TYR A 224 -19.75 -7.99 -9.74
CA TYR A 224 -20.90 -8.40 -10.55
C TYR A 224 -20.47 -9.27 -11.73
N ASN A 225 -21.32 -10.21 -12.13
CA ASN A 225 -21.22 -10.89 -13.41
C ASN A 225 -22.62 -11.14 -14.01
N PRO A 226 -22.97 -10.54 -15.16
CA PRO A 226 -22.16 -9.57 -15.91
C PRO A 226 -22.05 -8.20 -15.22
N THR A 227 -21.06 -7.39 -15.61
CA THR A 227 -20.87 -6.00 -15.09
C THR A 227 -21.77 -4.97 -15.75
N SER A 228 -22.46 -5.35 -16.82
CA SER A 228 -23.53 -4.60 -17.47
C SER A 228 -24.51 -5.57 -18.12
N ALA A 229 -25.75 -5.12 -18.31
CA ALA A 229 -26.78 -5.93 -18.95
C ALA A 229 -27.75 -5.09 -19.76
N LYS A 230 -28.30 -5.68 -20.82
CA LYS A 230 -29.43 -5.10 -21.54
C LYS A 230 -30.73 -5.74 -21.03
N ILE A 231 -31.72 -4.93 -20.66
CA ILE A 231 -33.01 -5.39 -20.16
C ILE A 231 -34.11 -4.64 -20.90
N ASP A 232 -34.85 -5.28 -21.80
CA ASP A 232 -36.00 -4.64 -22.43
C ASP A 232 -37.17 -4.50 -21.43
N LEU A 233 -38.17 -3.67 -21.76
CA LEU A 233 -39.33 -3.46 -20.88
C LEU A 233 -40.05 -4.79 -20.59
N ASN A 234 -40.37 -5.04 -19.32
CA ASN A 234 -40.97 -6.26 -18.79
C ASN A 234 -40.11 -7.54 -18.94
N GLN A 235 -38.80 -7.38 -19.16
CA GLN A 235 -37.85 -8.49 -19.12
C GLN A 235 -37.01 -8.44 -17.84
N SER A 236 -36.38 -9.58 -17.56
CA SER A 236 -35.52 -9.79 -16.41
C SER A 236 -34.14 -10.27 -16.86
N VAL A 237 -33.12 -9.95 -16.08
CA VAL A 237 -31.79 -10.53 -16.21
C VAL A 237 -31.30 -11.00 -14.85
N GLU A 238 -30.52 -12.08 -14.84
CA GLU A 238 -29.84 -12.57 -13.66
C GLU A 238 -28.42 -12.02 -13.61
N ILE A 239 -28.05 -11.40 -12.49
CA ILE A 239 -26.73 -10.88 -12.20
C ILE A 239 -26.17 -11.64 -11.00
N GLN A 240 -25.01 -12.25 -11.16
CA GLN A 240 -24.27 -12.84 -10.03
C GLN A 240 -23.59 -11.74 -9.25
N VAL A 241 -23.71 -11.78 -7.92
CA VAL A 241 -23.17 -10.80 -6.99
C VAL A 241 -22.37 -11.54 -5.90
N TRP A 242 -21.17 -11.06 -5.60
CA TRP A 242 -20.34 -11.55 -4.49
C TRP A 242 -19.39 -10.45 -4.01
N LEU A 243 -18.76 -10.66 -2.85
CA LEU A 243 -17.80 -9.74 -2.27
C LEU A 243 -16.36 -10.19 -2.53
N SER A 244 -15.46 -9.22 -2.67
CA SER A 244 -14.03 -9.49 -2.80
C SER A 244 -13.40 -9.87 -1.46
N THR A 245 -13.98 -9.41 -0.35
CA THR A 245 -13.51 -9.59 1.02
C THR A 245 -14.68 -9.88 1.96
N PRO A 246 -14.43 -10.59 3.07
CA PRO A 246 -15.46 -10.78 4.08
C PRO A 246 -15.81 -9.44 4.73
N PRO A 247 -17.07 -9.22 5.13
CA PRO A 247 -17.44 -8.04 5.90
C PRO A 247 -16.72 -8.03 7.25
N HIS A 248 -16.46 -6.83 7.76
CA HIS A 248 -15.81 -6.68 9.06
C HIS A 248 -16.74 -7.09 10.19
N ARG A 249 -16.18 -7.80 11.18
CA ARG A 249 -16.89 -8.09 12.43
C ARG A 249 -16.91 -6.82 13.29
N ILE A 250 -18.07 -6.20 13.42
CA ILE A 250 -18.28 -5.01 14.25
C ILE A 250 -19.32 -5.36 15.31
N ASN A 251 -18.95 -5.22 16.59
CA ASN A 251 -19.80 -5.59 17.73
C ASN A 251 -20.36 -7.04 17.65
N GLY A 252 -19.53 -7.97 17.15
CA GLY A 252 -19.91 -9.39 17.00
C GLY A 252 -20.75 -9.71 15.76
N ASN A 253 -21.13 -8.73 14.94
CA ASN A 253 -21.85 -8.92 13.69
C ASN A 253 -20.91 -8.75 12.49
N ASP A 254 -20.80 -9.78 11.64
CA ASP A 254 -19.99 -9.80 10.42
C ASP A 254 -20.86 -9.89 9.15
N THR A 255 -22.14 -9.50 9.25
CA THR A 255 -23.07 -9.50 8.12
C THR A 255 -23.15 -8.12 7.47
N VAL A 256 -23.15 -8.11 6.13
CA VAL A 256 -23.58 -6.96 5.32
C VAL A 256 -24.85 -7.32 4.57
N ARG A 257 -25.80 -6.38 4.56
CA ARG A 257 -26.99 -6.41 3.73
C ARG A 257 -26.84 -5.43 2.58
N ILE A 258 -27.15 -5.88 1.37
CA ILE A 258 -27.01 -5.08 0.15
C ILE A 258 -28.38 -4.97 -0.52
N GLN A 259 -28.76 -3.74 -0.84
CA GLN A 259 -29.93 -3.40 -1.65
C GLN A 259 -29.47 -2.61 -2.89
N TRP A 260 -30.33 -2.42 -3.87
CA TRP A 260 -30.01 -1.63 -5.07
C TRP A 260 -31.03 -0.54 -5.30
N ILE A 261 -30.54 0.58 -5.82
CA ILE A 261 -31.38 1.69 -6.26
C ILE A 261 -30.86 2.23 -7.59
N SER A 262 -31.78 2.56 -8.49
CA SER A 262 -31.44 3.34 -9.67
C SER A 262 -31.43 4.83 -9.32
N LYS A 263 -30.34 5.52 -9.65
CA LYS A 263 -30.23 6.97 -9.44
C LYS A 263 -31.07 7.77 -10.42
N ASP A 264 -31.21 7.26 -11.64
CA ASP A 264 -31.84 7.98 -12.75
C ASP A 264 -33.36 7.75 -12.79
N CYS A 265 -33.83 6.60 -12.31
CA CYS A 265 -35.24 6.25 -12.27
C CYS A 265 -35.52 5.23 -11.13
N PRO A 266 -35.79 5.70 -9.90
CA PRO A 266 -35.92 4.85 -8.72
C PRO A 266 -37.00 3.76 -8.82
N ASP A 267 -37.99 3.94 -9.69
CA ASP A 267 -39.13 3.04 -9.89
C ASP A 267 -39.12 2.32 -11.25
N CYS A 268 -38.02 2.39 -12.01
CA CYS A 268 -37.88 1.70 -13.29
C CYS A 268 -37.54 0.21 -13.16
N PHE A 269 -37.00 -0.20 -12.02
CA PHE A 269 -36.51 -1.56 -11.80
C PHE A 269 -37.10 -2.17 -10.54
N THR A 270 -37.32 -3.47 -10.58
CA THR A 270 -37.60 -4.29 -9.40
C THR A 270 -36.51 -5.34 -9.25
N TYR A 271 -36.27 -5.74 -8.01
CA TYR A 271 -35.14 -6.59 -7.61
C TYR A 271 -35.68 -7.85 -6.93
N SER A 272 -35.21 -9.02 -7.32
CA SER A 272 -35.54 -10.29 -6.69
C SER A 272 -34.26 -11.09 -6.45
N PRO A 273 -33.89 -11.40 -5.19
CA PRO A 273 -34.52 -10.91 -3.97
C PRO A 273 -34.34 -9.38 -3.81
N GLU A 274 -35.13 -8.77 -2.93
CA GLU A 274 -35.04 -7.32 -2.65
C GLU A 274 -33.68 -6.92 -2.03
N GLN A 275 -33.01 -7.88 -1.39
CA GLN A 275 -31.73 -7.69 -0.72
C GLN A 275 -30.93 -8.99 -0.72
N LEU A 276 -29.60 -8.86 -0.77
CA LEU A 276 -28.66 -9.96 -0.57
C LEU A 276 -27.95 -9.81 0.78
N PHE A 277 -27.54 -10.95 1.35
CA PHE A 277 -26.85 -11.01 2.63
C PHE A 277 -25.54 -11.76 2.49
N PHE A 278 -24.47 -11.13 2.93
CA PHE A 278 -23.14 -11.72 2.97
C PHE A 278 -22.57 -11.66 4.38
N SER A 279 -21.74 -12.62 4.72
CA SER A 279 -21.09 -12.82 6.02
C SER A 279 -19.66 -13.31 5.78
N SER A 280 -18.87 -13.46 6.84
CA SER A 280 -17.53 -14.04 6.74
C SER A 280 -17.50 -15.44 6.12
N GLN A 281 -18.63 -16.17 6.12
CA GLN A 281 -18.72 -17.56 5.67
C GLN A 281 -19.09 -17.69 4.19
N ASN A 282 -19.89 -16.76 3.66
CA ASN A 282 -20.45 -16.84 2.31
C ASN A 282 -20.11 -15.65 1.42
N PHE A 283 -19.16 -14.79 1.80
CA PHE A 283 -18.84 -13.57 1.05
C PHE A 283 -18.42 -13.82 -0.41
N GLN A 284 -17.75 -14.93 -0.70
CA GLN A 284 -17.37 -15.33 -2.08
C GLN A 284 -18.42 -16.18 -2.78
N GLU A 285 -19.47 -16.60 -2.08
CA GLU A 285 -20.56 -17.36 -2.72
C GLU A 285 -21.32 -16.43 -3.65
N LYS A 286 -21.40 -16.81 -4.92
CA LYS A 286 -22.13 -16.05 -5.93
C LYS A 286 -23.63 -16.19 -5.67
N GLN A 287 -24.25 -15.08 -5.32
CA GLN A 287 -25.70 -14.98 -5.13
C GLN A 287 -26.33 -14.34 -6.37
N THR A 288 -27.54 -14.78 -6.74
CA THR A 288 -28.23 -14.27 -7.92
C THR A 288 -29.16 -13.12 -7.55
N LEU A 289 -29.00 -11.99 -8.23
CA LEU A 289 -29.92 -10.86 -8.24
C LEU A 289 -30.63 -10.82 -9.59
N THR A 290 -31.94 -11.03 -9.59
CA THR A 290 -32.78 -10.84 -10.77
C THR A 290 -33.28 -9.40 -10.81
N ILE A 291 -32.96 -8.69 -11.88
CA ILE A 291 -33.37 -7.31 -12.11
C ILE A 291 -34.41 -7.31 -13.22
N THR A 292 -35.59 -6.74 -12.94
CA THR A 292 -36.68 -6.64 -13.92
C THR A 292 -36.98 -5.19 -14.24
N ARG A 293 -36.98 -4.82 -15.52
CA ARG A 293 -37.36 -3.47 -15.96
C ARG A 293 -38.88 -3.36 -16.06
N VAL A 294 -39.48 -2.51 -15.22
CA VAL A 294 -40.94 -2.34 -15.13
C VAL A 294 -41.44 -1.02 -15.74
N LYS A 295 -40.56 -0.04 -15.94
CA LYS A 295 -40.87 1.22 -16.64
C LYS A 295 -39.76 1.57 -17.62
N LYS A 296 -40.12 2.37 -18.63
CA LYS A 296 -39.16 2.91 -19.59
C LYS A 296 -38.37 4.04 -18.94
N GLY A 297 -37.09 3.81 -18.68
CA GLY A 297 -36.14 4.80 -18.16
C GLY A 297 -35.26 5.42 -19.24
N LEU A 298 -34.10 5.92 -18.83
CA LEU A 298 -33.03 6.35 -19.74
C LEU A 298 -32.46 5.16 -20.53
N LEU A 299 -31.82 5.46 -21.66
CA LEU A 299 -31.14 4.47 -22.49
C LEU A 299 -30.04 3.70 -21.73
N ILE A 300 -29.37 4.37 -20.79
CA ILE A 300 -28.41 3.77 -19.87
C ILE A 300 -28.82 4.24 -18.48
N SER A 301 -29.14 3.29 -17.60
CA SER A 301 -29.46 3.56 -16.21
C SER A 301 -28.34 3.06 -15.31
N MET A 302 -27.91 3.89 -14.36
CA MET A 302 -26.96 3.49 -13.33
C MET A 302 -27.70 2.95 -12.11
N ILE A 303 -27.43 1.70 -11.76
CA ILE A 303 -27.87 1.08 -10.51
C ILE A 303 -26.68 1.09 -9.55
N VAL A 304 -26.91 1.55 -8.31
CA VAL A 304 -25.88 1.54 -7.26
C VAL A 304 -26.34 0.70 -6.06
N PRO A 305 -25.41 0.04 -5.37
CA PRO A 305 -25.73 -0.69 -4.15
C PRO A 305 -25.95 0.27 -2.98
N ILE A 306 -26.74 -0.14 -2.00
CA ILE A 306 -26.85 0.47 -0.68
C ILE A 306 -26.41 -0.59 0.32
N PHE A 307 -25.34 -0.30 1.05
CA PHE A 307 -24.74 -1.21 2.01
C PHE A 307 -25.21 -0.90 3.42
N TYR A 308 -25.43 -1.96 4.21
CA TYR A 308 -25.74 -1.86 5.63
C TYR A 308 -24.91 -2.86 6.42
N GLY A 309 -24.00 -2.33 7.26
CA GLY A 309 -23.17 -3.11 8.18
C GLY A 309 -21.89 -3.65 7.56
N GLY A 310 -21.10 -4.35 8.39
CA GLY A 310 -19.88 -5.02 7.96
C GLY A 310 -18.74 -4.09 7.50
N GLY A 311 -18.79 -2.79 7.85
CA GLY A 311 -17.87 -1.76 7.36
C GLY A 311 -18.18 -1.29 5.93
N PHE A 312 -19.00 -2.03 5.19
CA PHE A 312 -19.42 -1.67 3.83
C PHE A 312 -20.33 -0.44 3.81
N ASP A 313 -20.94 -0.08 4.93
CA ASP A 313 -21.70 1.16 5.11
C ASP A 313 -20.86 2.44 4.90
N LEU A 314 -19.54 2.34 4.99
CA LEU A 314 -18.58 3.43 4.71
C LEU A 314 -18.07 3.41 3.27
N VAL A 315 -18.37 2.36 2.51
CA VAL A 315 -17.93 2.21 1.13
C VAL A 315 -18.80 3.07 0.23
N THR A 316 -18.17 3.89 -0.61
CA THR A 316 -18.88 4.78 -1.53
C THR A 316 -19.65 3.97 -2.59
N PRO A 317 -21.00 4.00 -2.61
CA PRO A 317 -21.83 3.22 -3.53
C PRO A 317 -21.48 3.37 -5.02
N SER A 318 -21.11 4.59 -5.43
CA SER A 318 -20.76 4.90 -6.82
C SER A 318 -19.45 4.27 -7.28
N SER A 319 -18.68 3.64 -6.38
CA SER A 319 -17.51 2.83 -6.78
C SER A 319 -17.90 1.48 -7.37
N PHE A 320 -19.16 1.05 -7.20
CA PHE A 320 -19.65 -0.26 -7.63
C PHE A 320 -20.95 -0.15 -8.45
N PRO A 321 -20.95 0.63 -9.54
CA PRO A 321 -22.14 0.77 -10.38
C PRO A 321 -22.39 -0.51 -11.19
N LEU A 322 -23.67 -0.81 -11.41
CA LEU A 322 -24.13 -1.76 -12.40
C LEU A 322 -24.85 -0.98 -13.51
N TYR A 323 -24.41 -1.13 -14.75
CA TYR A 323 -24.95 -0.39 -15.89
C TYR A 323 -26.01 -1.22 -16.62
N ILE A 324 -27.22 -0.68 -16.73
CA ILE A 324 -28.33 -1.31 -17.43
C ILE A 324 -28.70 -0.53 -18.69
N GLN A 325 -28.77 -1.22 -19.82
CA GLN A 325 -29.20 -0.70 -21.13
C GLN A 325 -30.63 -1.13 -21.44
#